data_AF-W1WFM9-F1
#
_entry.id   AF-W1WFM9-F1
#
_cell.length_a   1.000
_cell.length_b   1.000
_cell.length_c   1.000
_cell.angle_alpha   90.00
_cell.angle_beta   90.00
_cell.angle_gamma   90.00
#
_symmetry.space_group_name_H-M   'P 1'
#
loop_
_entity.id
_entity.type
_entity.pdbx_description
1 polymer ?
#
loop_
_entity_poly.entity_id
_entity_poly.type
_entity_poly.pdbx_seq_one_letter_code
_entity_poly.pdbx_strand_id
1 'polypeptide(L)'
;FGIQNFHNDNDSKYPHGYIYLSITLIEYKYSYFVIKKAGDVLYRLILQRLASILGILLVVTIGTFVLIKLSPIDPVSMKFNLVGATPDPVVVAQIREQLGLNDPWWQQYLRWLGQIVQGDFGESILYALPVATILGGALPNTLGLVSLALVMGIAVTIPLGIVSAKYQDSWIDHGIRLVTFLALAIPGF
;
A
#
# COMPACT_ATOMS: atom_id res chain seq x y z
N PHE A 1 23.31 -50.89 66.86
CA PHE A 1 24.30 -50.21 65.98
C PHE A 1 23.80 -50.32 64.56
N GLY A 2 23.33 -49.21 63.99
CA GLY A 2 22.55 -49.20 62.75
C GLY A 2 23.38 -48.89 61.48
N ILE A 3 22.80 -49.33 60.35
CA ILE A 3 22.71 -48.73 58.99
C ILE A 3 24.02 -48.14 58.40
N GLN A 4 24.55 -48.49 57.21
CA GLN A 4 23.94 -48.46 55.88
C GLN A 4 24.80 -49.24 54.84
N ASN A 5 24.12 -49.97 53.95
CA ASN A 5 24.65 -50.45 52.68
C ASN A 5 24.55 -49.33 51.62
N PHE A 6 25.67 -48.91 51.05
CA PHE A 6 25.67 -48.14 49.80
C PHE A 6 25.70 -49.11 48.62
N HIS A 7 24.50 -49.50 48.18
CA HIS A 7 24.32 -50.11 46.87
C HIS A 7 24.40 -48.99 45.82
N ASN A 8 25.40 -49.06 44.94
CA ASN A 8 25.55 -48.15 43.81
C ASN A 8 24.51 -48.52 42.76
N ASP A 9 23.39 -47.79 42.78
CA ASP A 9 22.21 -48.02 41.95
C ASP A 9 21.96 -46.75 41.13
N ASN A 10 22.80 -46.52 40.11
CA ASN A 10 22.82 -45.24 39.37
C ASN A 10 22.65 -45.35 37.85
N ASP A 11 22.42 -46.54 37.28
CA ASP A 11 22.17 -46.70 35.84
C ASP A 11 20.69 -46.90 35.45
N SER A 12 19.77 -47.00 36.42
CA SER A 12 18.34 -47.23 36.15
C SER A 12 17.47 -45.96 36.17
N LYS A 13 18.04 -44.78 36.43
CA LYS A 13 17.23 -43.63 36.89
C LYS A 13 16.61 -42.74 35.80
N TYR A 14 16.93 -42.92 34.51
CA TYR A 14 16.37 -42.06 33.45
C TYR A 14 16.09 -42.78 32.11
N PRO A 15 15.18 -43.77 32.05
CA PRO A 15 14.72 -44.34 30.77
C PRO A 15 13.91 -43.34 29.91
N HIS A 16 13.50 -42.20 30.48
CA HIS A 16 12.63 -41.22 29.84
C HIS A 16 13.36 -40.07 29.12
N GLY A 17 14.68 -39.89 29.31
CA GLY A 17 15.41 -38.75 28.73
C GLY A 17 15.38 -38.71 27.20
N TYR A 18 15.42 -39.88 26.55
CA TYR A 18 15.34 -40.01 25.09
C TYR A 18 13.97 -39.65 24.52
N ILE A 19 12.89 -39.86 25.30
CA ILE A 19 11.52 -39.55 24.89
C ILE A 19 11.34 -38.03 24.85
N TYR A 20 11.79 -37.32 25.88
CA TYR A 20 11.76 -35.85 25.89
C TYR A 20 12.62 -35.26 24.77
N LEU A 21 13.83 -35.77 24.55
CA LEU A 21 14.70 -35.29 23.46
C LEU A 21 14.02 -35.45 22.08
N SER A 22 13.32 -36.58 21.88
CA SER A 22 12.60 -36.87 20.62
C SER A 22 11.39 -35.95 20.43
N ILE A 23 10.62 -35.69 21.49
CA ILE A 23 9.46 -34.78 21.46
C ILE A 23 9.91 -33.35 21.16
N THR A 24 10.94 -32.84 21.85
CA THR A 24 11.44 -31.48 21.64
C THR A 24 12.01 -31.29 20.23
N LEU A 25 12.68 -32.30 19.67
CA LEU A 25 13.18 -32.25 18.29
C LEU A 25 12.05 -32.26 17.26
N ILE A 26 10.97 -33.00 17.51
CA ILE A 26 9.77 -32.99 16.65
C ILE A 26 9.10 -31.62 16.70
N GLU A 27 8.87 -31.04 17.88
CA GLU A 27 8.28 -29.71 18.05
C GLU A 27 9.13 -28.62 17.40
N TYR A 28 10.47 -28.67 17.55
CA TYR A 28 11.38 -27.73 16.92
C TYR A 28 11.32 -27.82 15.39
N LYS A 29 11.33 -29.05 14.84
CA LYS A 29 11.22 -29.27 13.39
C LYS A 29 9.86 -28.82 12.85
N TYR A 30 8.78 -29.03 13.60
CA TYR A 30 7.44 -28.58 13.24
C TYR A 30 7.34 -27.05 13.26
N SER A 31 7.82 -26.40 14.32
CA SER A 31 7.87 -24.94 14.44
C SER A 31 8.72 -24.33 13.32
N TYR A 32 9.90 -24.88 13.05
CA TYR A 32 10.77 -24.45 11.94
C TYR A 32 10.09 -24.60 10.58
N PHE A 33 9.41 -25.72 10.32
CA PHE A 33 8.69 -25.95 9.07
C PHE A 33 7.51 -24.99 8.89
N VAL A 34 6.74 -24.74 9.94
CA VAL A 34 5.61 -23.79 9.93
C VAL A 34 6.10 -22.36 9.70
N ILE A 35 7.15 -21.93 10.39
CA ILE A 35 7.73 -20.58 10.24
C ILE A 35 8.32 -20.39 8.84
N LYS A 36 9.03 -21.38 8.30
CA LYS A 36 9.58 -21.31 6.94
C LYS A 36 8.46 -21.24 5.89
N LYS A 37 7.44 -22.10 6.01
CA LYS A 37 6.28 -22.10 5.11
C LYS A 37 5.48 -20.80 5.21
N ALA A 38 5.35 -20.23 6.41
CA ALA A 38 4.72 -18.92 6.60
C ALA A 38 5.57 -17.81 5.95
N GLY A 39 6.89 -17.84 6.08
CA GLY A 39 7.81 -16.90 5.42
C GLY A 39 7.69 -16.94 3.89
N ASP A 40 7.63 -18.13 3.30
CA ASP A 40 7.46 -18.30 1.85
C ASP A 40 6.11 -17.75 1.37
N VAL A 41 5.04 -17.97 2.15
CA VAL A 41 3.70 -17.41 1.87
C VAL A 41 3.71 -15.89 2.00
N LEU A 42 4.32 -15.33 3.05
CA LEU A 42 4.42 -13.89 3.26
C LEU A 42 5.22 -13.22 2.15
N TYR A 43 6.36 -13.77 1.76
CA TYR A 43 7.18 -13.26 0.66
C TYR A 43 6.39 -13.27 -0.65
N ARG A 44 5.69 -14.38 -0.95
CA ARG A 44 4.82 -14.47 -2.12
C ARG A 44 3.69 -13.44 -2.09
N LEU A 45 3.06 -13.22 -0.94
CA LEU A 45 1.99 -12.22 -0.79
C LEU A 45 2.52 -10.79 -0.97
N ILE A 46 3.67 -10.46 -0.38
CA ILE A 46 4.31 -9.14 -0.54
C ILE A 46 4.66 -8.89 -2.00
N LEU A 47 5.27 -9.87 -2.69
CA LEU A 47 5.57 -9.77 -4.11
C LEU A 47 4.31 -9.62 -4.96
N GLN A 48 3.26 -10.39 -4.68
CA GLN A 48 1.97 -10.26 -5.38
C GLN A 48 1.38 -8.87 -5.19
N ARG A 49 1.39 -8.33 -3.96
CA ARG A 49 0.90 -6.98 -3.67
C ARG A 49 1.72 -5.90 -4.37
N LEU A 50 3.04 -5.99 -4.33
CA LEU A 50 3.93 -5.07 -5.05
C LEU A 50 3.68 -5.11 -6.56
N ALA A 51 3.56 -6.31 -7.15
CA ALA A 51 3.22 -6.47 -8.56
C ALA A 51 1.84 -5.88 -8.89
N SER A 52 0.83 -6.10 -8.03
CA SER A 52 -0.50 -5.50 -8.19
C SER A 52 -0.45 -3.97 -8.11
N ILE A 53 0.30 -3.39 -7.16
CA ILE A 53 0.45 -1.94 -7.03
C ILE A 53 1.08 -1.36 -8.30
N LEU A 54 2.17 -1.97 -8.79
CA LEU A 54 2.82 -1.55 -10.02
C LEU A 54 1.87 -1.65 -11.23
N GLY A 55 1.13 -2.75 -11.33
CA GLY A 55 0.13 -2.94 -12.39
C GLY A 55 -0.97 -1.88 -12.36
N ILE A 56 -1.52 -1.58 -11.17
CA ILE A 56 -2.54 -0.55 -10.99
C ILE A 56 -1.97 0.83 -11.35
N LEU A 57 -0.76 1.17 -10.89
CA LEU A 57 -0.11 2.44 -11.23
C LEU A 57 0.10 2.57 -12.74
N LEU A 58 0.55 1.52 -13.43
CA LEU A 58 0.70 1.55 -14.88
C LEU A 58 -0.64 1.77 -15.57
N VAL A 59 -1.68 1.02 -15.20
CA VAL A 59 -3.03 1.17 -15.78
C VAL A 59 -3.57 2.58 -15.56
N VAL A 60 -3.47 3.11 -14.33
CA VAL A 60 -3.97 4.45 -13.99
C VAL A 60 -3.18 5.53 -14.73
N THR A 61 -1.85 5.44 -14.78
CA THR A 61 -1.02 6.43 -15.47
C THR A 61 -1.23 6.42 -16.98
N ILE A 62 -1.28 5.24 -17.61
CA ILE A 62 -1.61 5.11 -19.03
C ILE A 62 -3.01 5.66 -19.30
N GLY A 63 -4.00 5.26 -18.50
CA GLY A 63 -5.37 5.76 -18.62
C GLY A 63 -5.44 7.28 -18.51
N THR A 64 -4.72 7.86 -17.55
CA THR A 64 -4.63 9.31 -17.37
C THR A 64 -3.97 9.98 -18.58
N PHE A 65 -2.88 9.43 -19.12
CA PHE A 65 -2.23 9.95 -20.33
C PHE A 65 -3.17 9.93 -21.54
N VAL A 66 -3.90 8.83 -21.73
CA VAL A 66 -4.86 8.69 -22.82
C VAL A 66 -6.00 9.70 -22.66
N LEU A 67 -6.55 9.86 -21.44
CA LEU A 67 -7.60 10.83 -21.16
C LEU A 67 -7.13 12.28 -21.42
N ILE A 68 -5.91 12.62 -21.02
CA ILE A 68 -5.33 13.94 -21.29
C ILE A 68 -5.14 14.15 -22.80
N LYS A 69 -4.73 13.12 -23.55
CA LYS A 69 -4.58 13.22 -25.02
C LYS A 69 -5.90 13.30 -25.77
N LEU A 70 -6.95 12.67 -25.25
CA LEU A 70 -8.31 12.77 -25.78
C LEU A 70 -8.98 14.10 -25.39
N SER A 71 -8.46 14.79 -24.37
CA SER A 71 -8.96 16.09 -23.97
C SER A 71 -8.79 17.11 -25.09
N PRO A 72 -9.83 17.92 -25.39
CA PRO A 72 -9.71 19.02 -26.35
C PRO A 72 -8.86 20.19 -25.83
N ILE A 73 -8.44 20.14 -24.57
CA ILE A 73 -7.71 21.22 -23.89
C ILE A 73 -6.21 21.05 -24.11
N ASP A 74 -5.61 22.03 -24.78
CA ASP A 74 -4.17 22.12 -24.93
C ASP A 74 -3.49 22.65 -23.63
N PRO A 75 -2.55 21.90 -23.03
CA PRO A 75 -1.90 22.31 -21.78
C PRO A 75 -1.10 23.61 -21.93
N VAL A 76 -0.53 23.89 -23.10
CA VAL A 76 0.21 25.13 -23.36
C VAL A 76 -0.75 26.31 -23.42
N SER A 77 -1.86 26.18 -24.16
CA SER A 77 -2.91 27.21 -24.22
C SER A 77 -3.55 27.48 -22.85
N MET A 78 -3.70 26.46 -22.00
CA MET A 78 -4.19 26.62 -20.62
C MET A 78 -3.27 27.49 -19.78
N LYS A 79 -1.94 27.34 -19.91
CA LYS A 79 -0.95 28.18 -19.21
C LYS A 79 -1.13 29.68 -19.52
N PHE A 80 -1.33 30.04 -20.79
CA PHE A 80 -1.54 31.44 -21.20
C PHE A 80 -2.87 31.99 -20.69
N ASN A 81 -3.95 31.20 -20.75
CA ASN A 81 -5.26 31.59 -20.23
C ASN A 81 -5.23 31.88 -18.71
N LEU A 82 -4.50 31.09 -17.92
CA LEU A 82 -4.38 31.29 -16.47
C LEU A 82 -3.68 32.60 -16.09
N VAL A 83 -2.77 33.09 -16.95
CA VAL A 83 -2.04 34.36 -16.75
C VAL A 83 -2.79 35.54 -17.38
N GLY A 84 -3.98 35.31 -17.95
CA GLY A 84 -4.77 36.35 -18.61
C GLY A 84 -4.14 36.85 -19.92
N ALA A 85 -3.20 36.09 -20.50
CA ALA A 85 -2.53 36.44 -21.74
C ALA A 85 -3.20 35.70 -22.91
N THR A 86 -3.43 36.40 -24.02
CA THR A 86 -3.86 35.75 -25.26
C THR A 86 -2.67 34.96 -25.83
N PRO A 87 -2.78 33.64 -26.03
CA PRO A 87 -1.67 32.86 -26.55
C PRO A 87 -1.35 33.30 -27.99
N ASP A 88 -0.11 33.75 -28.25
CA ASP A 88 0.38 33.90 -29.62
C ASP A 88 0.54 32.49 -30.24
N PRO A 89 -0.14 32.17 -31.35
CA PRO A 89 -0.07 30.87 -32.00
C PRO A 89 1.36 30.41 -32.32
N VAL A 90 2.26 31.34 -32.62
CA VAL A 90 3.66 31.04 -32.94
C VAL A 90 4.42 30.58 -31.70
N VAL A 91 4.22 31.28 -30.57
CA VAL A 91 4.85 30.94 -29.29
C VAL A 91 4.31 29.61 -28.75
N VAL A 92 3.00 29.36 -28.91
CA VAL A 92 2.39 28.08 -28.53
C VAL A 92 2.97 26.92 -29.33
N ALA A 93 3.15 27.07 -30.64
CA ALA A 93 3.75 26.03 -31.49
C ALA A 93 5.19 25.70 -31.09
N GLN A 94 5.99 26.73 -30.80
CA GLN A 94 7.38 26.56 -30.34
C GLN A 94 7.46 25.84 -29.00
N ILE A 95 6.63 26.21 -28.02
CA ILE A 95 6.60 25.56 -26.71
C ILE A 95 6.13 24.10 -26.83
N ARG A 96 5.17 23.81 -27.71
CA ARG A 96 4.72 22.43 -27.98
C ARG A 96 5.83 21.55 -28.55
N GLU A 97 6.64 22.09 -29.43
CA GLU A 97 7.78 21.38 -30.00
C GLU A 97 8.87 21.15 -28.95
N GLN A 98 9.20 22.17 -28.14
CA GLN A 98 10.16 22.04 -27.03
C GLN A 98 9.75 21.00 -25.98
N LEU A 99 8.44 20.93 -25.67
CA LEU A 99 7.90 19.94 -24.74
C LEU A 99 7.71 18.54 -25.36
N GLY A 100 7.99 18.37 -26.66
CA GLY A 100 7.77 17.10 -27.37
C GLY A 100 6.30 16.71 -27.44
N LEU A 101 5.36 17.66 -27.33
CA LEU A 101 3.93 17.39 -27.33
C LEU A 101 3.43 16.88 -28.69
N ASN A 102 4.22 17.11 -29.75
CA ASN A 102 3.98 16.66 -31.11
C ASN A 102 4.36 15.18 -31.34
N ASP A 103 5.16 14.57 -30.45
CA ASP A 103 5.59 13.18 -30.60
C ASP A 103 4.42 12.21 -30.38
N PRO A 104 4.49 10.95 -30.84
CA PRO A 104 3.50 9.94 -30.49
C PRO A 104 3.33 9.78 -28.98
N TRP A 105 2.09 9.57 -28.51
CA TRP A 105 1.76 9.53 -27.08
C TRP A 105 2.58 8.49 -26.28
N TRP A 106 2.92 7.37 -26.90
CA TRP A 106 3.73 6.32 -26.27
C TRP A 106 5.18 6.76 -26.04
N GLN A 107 5.76 7.58 -26.93
CA GLN A 107 7.11 8.14 -26.73
C GLN A 107 7.12 9.13 -25.58
N GLN A 108 6.09 9.99 -25.50
CA GLN A 108 5.93 10.94 -24.40
C GLN A 108 5.78 10.21 -23.07
N TYR A 109 4.97 9.14 -23.04
CA TYR A 109 4.79 8.31 -21.84
C TYR A 109 6.09 7.62 -21.41
N LEU A 110 6.84 7.00 -22.33
CA LEU A 110 8.10 6.33 -22.00
C LEU A 110 9.17 7.30 -21.50
N ARG A 111 9.26 8.50 -22.10
CA ARG A 111 10.17 9.56 -21.66
C ARG A 111 9.84 10.03 -20.24
N TRP A 112 8.55 10.31 -20.00
CA TRP A 112 8.05 10.69 -18.68
C TRP A 112 8.24 9.60 -17.62
N LEU A 113 7.95 8.34 -17.97
CA LEU A 113 8.15 7.20 -17.07
C LEU A 113 9.63 7.04 -16.71
N GLY A 114 10.53 7.21 -17.69
CA GLY A 114 11.97 7.18 -17.48
C GLY A 114 12.47 8.28 -16.52
N GLN A 115 11.93 9.50 -16.65
CA GLN A 115 12.24 10.62 -15.75
C GLN A 115 11.73 10.33 -14.32
N ILE A 116 10.50 9.84 -14.18
CA ILE A 116 9.93 9.53 -12.86
C ILE A 116 10.70 8.44 -12.14
N VAL A 117 11.14 7.39 -12.85
CA VAL A 117 11.93 6.31 -12.25
C VAL A 117 13.28 6.84 -11.73
N GLN A 118 13.81 7.92 -12.31
CA GLN A 118 15.01 8.62 -11.85
C GLN A 118 14.73 9.64 -10.73
N GLY A 119 13.47 9.81 -10.34
CA GLY A 119 13.05 10.78 -9.33
C GLY A 119 12.78 12.19 -9.88
N ASP A 120 12.80 12.35 -11.21
CA ASP A 120 12.45 13.61 -11.87
C ASP A 120 10.95 13.59 -12.26
N PHE A 121 10.16 14.38 -11.54
CA PHE A 121 8.73 14.53 -11.79
C PHE A 121 8.40 15.64 -12.80
N GLY A 122 9.42 16.39 -13.25
CA GLY A 122 9.27 17.55 -14.11
C GLY A 122 8.65 18.77 -13.43
N GLU A 123 8.31 19.76 -14.26
CA GLU A 123 7.67 21.00 -13.83
C GLU A 123 6.18 21.00 -14.14
N SER A 124 5.40 21.62 -13.26
CA SER A 124 3.99 21.87 -13.50
C SER A 124 3.80 22.97 -14.54
N ILE A 125 3.10 22.66 -15.62
CA ILE A 125 2.74 23.64 -16.67
C ILE A 125 1.85 24.75 -16.10
N LEU A 126 1.03 24.44 -15.08
CA LEU A 126 0.07 25.37 -14.47
C LEU A 126 0.73 26.29 -13.45
N TYR A 127 1.55 25.74 -12.57
CA TYR A 127 2.16 26.47 -11.45
C TYR A 127 3.57 26.96 -11.75
N ALA A 128 4.19 26.54 -12.86
CA ALA A 128 5.59 26.83 -13.22
C ALA A 128 6.57 26.52 -12.08
N LEU A 129 6.30 25.43 -11.34
CA LEU A 129 7.08 24.96 -10.20
C LEU A 129 7.39 23.47 -10.36
N PRO A 130 8.52 22.98 -9.81
CA PRO A 130 8.80 21.55 -9.77
C PRO A 130 7.66 20.79 -9.09
N VAL A 131 7.19 19.71 -9.73
CA VAL A 131 6.09 18.89 -9.20
C VAL A 131 6.45 18.33 -7.82
N ALA A 132 7.72 17.99 -7.58
CA ALA A 132 8.22 17.53 -6.29
C ALA A 132 7.98 18.55 -5.16
N THR A 133 8.11 19.85 -5.42
CA THR A 133 7.85 20.91 -4.43
C THR A 133 6.37 21.02 -4.11
N ILE A 134 5.52 20.93 -5.12
CA ILE A 134 4.05 20.96 -4.96
C ILE A 134 3.60 19.76 -4.13
N LEU A 135 4.08 18.56 -4.48
CA LEU A 135 3.81 17.34 -3.72
C LEU A 135 4.34 17.45 -2.30
N GLY A 136 5.56 17.95 -2.11
CA GLY A 136 6.16 18.17 -0.79
C GLY A 136 5.34 19.09 0.12
N GLY A 137 4.69 20.11 -0.44
CA GLY A 137 3.77 20.98 0.31
C GLY A 137 2.44 20.31 0.67
N ALA A 138 1.92 19.43 -0.19
CA ALA A 138 0.62 18.77 0.00
C ALA A 138 0.70 17.46 0.82
N LEU A 139 1.84 16.77 0.77
CA LEU A 139 2.05 15.46 1.39
C LEU A 139 1.80 15.48 2.92
N PRO A 140 2.34 16.44 3.71
CA PRO A 140 2.13 16.46 5.16
C PRO A 140 0.65 16.56 5.54
N ASN A 141 -0.12 17.39 4.84
CA ASN A 141 -1.56 17.55 5.09
C ASN A 141 -2.32 16.25 4.80
N THR A 142 -2.01 15.62 3.66
CA THR A 142 -2.63 14.34 3.28
C THR A 142 -2.29 13.24 4.27
N LEU A 143 -1.02 13.12 4.65
CA LEU A 143 -0.57 12.15 5.65
C LEU A 143 -1.20 12.40 7.01
N GLY A 144 -1.34 13.66 7.43
CA GLY A 144 -2.02 14.03 8.67
C GLY A 144 -3.48 13.59 8.67
N LEU A 145 -4.22 13.90 7.59
CA LEU A 145 -5.63 13.50 7.44
C LEU A 145 -5.81 11.99 7.39
N VAL A 146 -5.00 11.29 6.59
CA VAL A 146 -5.06 9.82 6.48
C VAL A 146 -4.71 9.16 7.82
N SER A 147 -3.69 9.66 8.53
CA SER A 147 -3.30 9.12 9.84
C SER A 147 -4.40 9.32 10.87
N LEU A 148 -5.00 10.51 10.91
CA LEU A 148 -6.11 10.81 11.82
C LEU A 148 -7.33 9.95 11.51
N ALA A 149 -7.71 9.83 10.23
CA ALA A 149 -8.81 8.99 9.79
C ALA A 149 -8.55 7.51 10.14
N LEU A 150 -7.32 7.04 9.99
CA LEU A 150 -6.94 5.67 10.35
C LEU A 150 -7.07 5.43 11.86
N VAL A 151 -6.55 6.34 12.69
CA VAL A 151 -6.64 6.24 14.16
C VAL A 151 -8.10 6.25 14.60
N MET A 152 -8.91 7.18 14.10
CA MET A 152 -10.34 7.27 14.40
C MET A 152 -11.09 6.02 13.93
N GLY A 153 -10.79 5.56 12.71
CA GLY A 153 -11.38 4.36 12.13
C GLY A 153 -11.10 3.13 12.96
N ILE A 154 -9.85 2.93 13.39
CA ILE A 154 -9.45 1.82 14.28
C ILE A 154 -10.14 1.95 15.64
N ALA A 155 -10.12 3.16 16.22
CA ALA A 155 -10.71 3.42 17.54
C ALA A 155 -12.21 3.14 17.59
N VAL A 156 -12.94 3.30 16.48
CA VAL A 156 -14.38 3.01 16.39
C VAL A 156 -14.64 1.57 15.93
N THR A 157 -13.95 1.12 14.90
CA THR A 157 -14.20 -0.19 14.26
C THR A 157 -13.82 -1.35 15.17
N ILE A 158 -12.71 -1.26 15.91
CA ILE A 158 -12.30 -2.37 16.80
C ILE A 158 -13.32 -2.59 17.93
N PRO A 159 -13.72 -1.58 18.73
CA PRO A 159 -14.73 -1.79 19.77
C PRO A 159 -16.07 -2.26 19.22
N LEU A 160 -16.55 -1.68 18.12
CA LEU A 160 -17.79 -2.13 17.49
C LEU A 160 -17.70 -3.58 17.01
N GLY A 161 -16.58 -3.97 16.41
CA GLY A 161 -16.31 -5.34 16.01
C GLY A 161 -16.29 -6.32 17.19
N ILE A 162 -15.67 -5.93 18.32
CA ILE A 162 -15.66 -6.73 19.55
C ILE A 162 -17.08 -6.88 20.12
N VAL A 163 -17.87 -5.79 20.16
CA VAL A 163 -19.25 -5.82 20.67
C VAL A 163 -20.14 -6.68 19.78
N SER A 164 -20.05 -6.53 18.46
CA SER A 164 -20.78 -7.35 17.48
C SER A 164 -20.42 -8.84 17.62
N ALA A 165 -19.13 -9.17 17.77
CA ALA A 165 -18.69 -10.54 17.98
C ALA A 165 -19.16 -11.13 19.32
N LYS A 166 -19.18 -10.33 20.39
CA LYS A 166 -19.65 -10.77 21.72
C LYS A 166 -21.15 -11.03 21.76
N TYR A 167 -21.94 -10.17 21.10
CA TYR A 167 -23.41 -10.27 21.05
C TYR A 167 -23.89 -10.77 19.69
N GLN A 168 -23.21 -11.80 19.17
CA GLN A 168 -23.52 -12.38 17.87
C GLN A 168 -25.00 -12.76 17.75
N ASP A 169 -25.59 -12.48 16.59
CA ASP A 169 -27.00 -12.76 16.24
C ASP A 169 -28.04 -12.05 17.13
N SER A 170 -27.61 -11.12 17.98
CA SER A 170 -28.50 -10.23 18.74
C SER A 170 -28.94 -9.02 17.92
N TRP A 171 -29.92 -8.27 18.43
CA TRP A 171 -30.35 -7.00 17.83
C TRP A 171 -29.22 -5.96 17.76
N ILE A 172 -28.24 -6.01 18.66
CA ILE A 172 -27.07 -5.11 18.67
C ILE A 172 -26.18 -5.39 17.46
N ASP A 173 -25.87 -6.67 17.21
CA ASP A 173 -25.08 -7.11 16.06
C ASP A 173 -25.78 -6.76 14.73
N HIS A 174 -27.08 -7.03 14.62
CA HIS A 174 -27.87 -6.66 13.45
C HIS A 174 -27.88 -5.14 13.21
N GLY A 175 -28.00 -4.33 14.26
CA GLY A 175 -27.93 -2.87 14.17
C GLY A 175 -26.57 -2.37 13.68
N ILE A 176 -25.47 -2.90 14.23
CA ILE A 176 -24.10 -2.55 13.79
C ILE A 176 -23.91 -2.92 12.32
N ARG A 177 -24.26 -4.15 11.93
CA ARG A 177 -24.15 -4.60 10.53
C ARG A 177 -24.95 -3.72 9.58
N LEU A 178 -26.19 -3.39 9.94
CA LEU A 178 -27.04 -2.54 9.11
C LEU A 178 -26.40 -1.15 8.90
N VAL A 179 -25.89 -0.53 9.95
CA VAL A 179 -25.18 0.75 9.85
C VAL A 179 -23.92 0.61 8.99
N THR A 180 -23.12 -0.46 9.16
CA THR A 180 -21.94 -0.72 8.32
C THR A 180 -22.32 -0.89 6.85
N PHE A 181 -23.39 -1.63 6.55
CA PHE A 181 -23.86 -1.80 5.17
C PHE A 181 -24.33 -0.48 4.56
N LEU A 182 -25.09 0.32 5.30
CA LEU A 182 -25.51 1.65 4.84
C LEU A 182 -24.30 2.56 4.60
N ALA A 183 -23.33 2.58 5.51
CA ALA A 183 -22.11 3.36 5.36
C ALA A 183 -21.30 2.95 4.12
N LEU A 184 -21.25 1.66 3.79
CA LEU A 184 -20.61 1.16 2.56
C LEU A 184 -21.41 1.46 1.29
N ALA A 185 -22.72 1.60 1.41
CA ALA A 185 -23.61 1.91 0.29
C ALA A 185 -23.65 3.40 -0.05
N ILE A 186 -23.32 4.29 0.91
CA ILE A 186 -23.19 5.72 0.65
C ILE A 186 -21.94 5.94 -0.21
N PRO A 187 -22.08 6.49 -1.42
CA PRO A 187 -20.93 6.78 -2.24
C PRO A 187 -20.10 7.91 -1.62
N GLY A 188 -18.78 7.72 -1.56
CA GLY A 188 -17.85 8.79 -1.19
C GLY A 188 -17.51 9.63 -2.41
N PHE A 189 -18.41 10.50 -2.84
CA PHE A 189 -18.16 11.53 -3.86
C PHE A 189 -18.33 12.94 -3.27
#